data_AF-A0A7H8KQ82-F1
#
_entry.id   AF-A0A7H8KQ82-F1
#
_cell.length_a   1.000
_cell.length_b   1.000
_cell.length_c   1.000
_cell.angle_alpha   90.00
_cell.angle_beta   90.00
_cell.angle_gamma   90.00
#
_symmetry.space_group_name_H-M   'P 1'
#
loop_
_entity.id
_entity.type
_entity.pdbx_description
1 polymer ?
#
loop_
_entity_poly.entity_id
_entity_poly.type
_entity_poly.pdbx_seq_one_letter_code
_entity_poly.pdbx_strand_id
1 'polypeptide(L)'
;MGTPERTPERAASPAPVSAPSPAAPSAQPMRGPQARRIADRLSVRFRVPFEPQYEPVGHRWTLRWYDGPTVDAVRCALERLVPDGAAAGIAVRRDLTTRALVLAAIRETRAGAMHRSVGSWGQRYHLEQLLAGQEHPDRPDGPREAAMLERLLAAATGESVRGPGPVPDLSRAFDLVARDGVAWLLPEHRLAGPADRDAAALSPLEYLTARYATGVHRTAWETALALLPVRTAVVAAHQDPQPDPEAARAALALLPALRAQLSAEIDAIGEHLAAAATAPAVVDTDAAPGPDIDTDTDTDTEPDANPDTAVDTIATASFTATTTA
;
A
#
# COMPACT_ATOMS: atom_id res chain seq x y z
N MET A 1 -34.85 11.31 63.53
CA MET A 1 -33.49 10.92 63.98
C MET A 1 -32.70 10.53 62.75
N GLY A 2 -31.60 11.14 62.34
CA GLY A 2 -30.91 12.38 62.70
C GLY A 2 -30.09 12.74 61.44
N THR A 3 -30.18 13.99 61.00
CA THR A 3 -29.42 14.55 59.87
C THR A 3 -27.99 14.84 60.32
N PRO A 4 -26.94 14.40 59.61
CA PRO A 4 -25.59 14.89 59.86
C PRO A 4 -25.33 16.24 59.20
N GLU A 5 -24.62 17.06 59.98
CA GLU A 5 -24.35 18.48 59.88
C GLU A 5 -23.61 18.92 58.60
N ARG A 6 -24.07 20.06 58.05
CA ARG A 6 -23.33 20.89 57.11
C ARG A 6 -22.20 21.61 57.84
N THR A 7 -20.96 21.39 57.42
CA THR A 7 -19.82 22.23 57.77
C THR A 7 -19.75 23.42 56.79
N PRO A 8 -19.57 24.67 57.24
CA PRO A 8 -19.51 25.83 56.35
C PRO A 8 -18.13 25.94 55.69
N GLU A 9 -18.13 25.90 54.36
CA GLU A 9 -16.95 26.11 53.52
C GLU A 9 -16.57 27.60 53.50
N ARG A 10 -15.31 27.85 53.84
CA ARG A 10 -14.69 29.15 54.05
C ARG A 10 -14.50 29.85 52.72
N ALA A 11 -15.05 31.06 52.61
CA ALA A 11 -14.89 31.96 51.47
C ALA A 11 -13.42 32.19 51.12
N ALA A 12 -13.01 31.75 49.92
CA ALA A 12 -11.74 32.13 49.31
C ALA A 12 -11.91 33.49 48.61
N SER A 13 -11.03 34.43 48.94
CA SER A 13 -10.96 35.76 48.34
C SER A 13 -10.66 35.68 46.83
N PRO A 14 -11.22 36.59 46.01
CA PRO A 14 -10.95 36.63 44.57
C PRO A 14 -9.51 37.08 44.29
N ALA A 15 -8.82 36.31 43.46
CA ALA A 15 -7.50 36.63 42.93
C ALA A 15 -7.56 37.89 42.03
N PRO A 16 -6.46 38.66 41.92
CA PRO A 16 -6.43 39.90 41.17
C PRO A 16 -6.61 39.66 39.67
N VAL A 17 -7.40 40.55 39.07
CA VAL A 17 -7.69 40.69 37.66
C VAL A 17 -6.38 40.71 36.85
N SER A 18 -6.15 39.67 36.07
CA SER A 18 -5.10 39.63 35.06
C SER A 18 -5.26 40.82 34.11
N ALA A 19 -4.22 41.63 34.00
CA ALA A 19 -4.11 42.69 33.02
C ALA A 19 -4.34 42.14 31.59
N PRO A 20 -4.99 42.91 30.70
CA PRO A 20 -5.12 42.51 29.30
C PRO A 20 -3.73 42.39 28.68
N SER A 21 -3.40 41.18 28.21
CA SER A 21 -2.23 40.95 27.35
C SER A 21 -2.23 41.96 26.20
N PRO A 22 -1.07 42.52 25.82
CA PRO A 22 -0.98 43.41 24.67
C PRO A 22 -1.50 42.68 23.44
N ALA A 23 -2.49 43.28 22.79
CA ALA A 23 -3.04 42.81 21.53
C ALA A 23 -1.89 42.54 20.56
N ALA A 24 -1.81 41.30 20.05
CA ALA A 24 -0.91 40.95 18.97
C ALA A 24 -1.07 41.98 17.83
N PRO A 25 0.02 42.41 17.18
CA PRO A 25 -0.07 43.35 16.07
C PRO A 25 -1.08 42.81 15.06
N SER A 26 -2.08 43.62 14.75
CA SER A 26 -3.10 43.33 13.75
C SER A 26 -2.40 43.10 12.42
N ALA A 27 -2.17 41.84 12.07
CA ALA A 27 -1.58 41.46 10.79
C ALA A 27 -2.45 42.07 9.69
N GLN A 28 -1.92 43.06 8.99
CA GLN A 28 -2.66 43.71 7.92
C GLN A 28 -3.09 42.64 6.89
N PRO A 29 -4.35 42.65 6.44
CA PRO A 29 -4.83 41.66 5.50
C PRO A 29 -4.00 41.74 4.22
N MET A 30 -3.41 40.61 3.83
CA MET A 30 -2.56 40.52 2.66
C MET A 30 -3.35 40.93 1.41
N ARG A 31 -2.76 41.80 0.58
CA ARG A 31 -3.40 42.29 -0.64
C ARG A 31 -3.27 41.29 -1.79
N GLY A 32 -4.26 41.23 -2.69
CA GLY A 32 -4.26 40.31 -3.84
C GLY A 32 -2.99 40.32 -4.71
N PRO A 33 -2.41 41.48 -5.05
CA PRO A 33 -1.14 41.51 -5.80
C PRO A 33 0.05 40.91 -5.04
N GLN A 34 0.02 40.92 -3.71
CA GLN A 34 1.06 40.27 -2.89
C GLN A 34 0.88 38.76 -2.91
N ALA A 35 -0.36 38.25 -2.75
CA ALA A 35 -0.67 36.83 -2.85
C ALA A 35 -0.21 36.22 -4.18
N ARG A 36 -0.47 36.92 -5.30
CA ARG A 36 -0.02 36.52 -6.64
C ARG A 36 1.50 36.45 -6.76
N ARG A 37 2.22 37.48 -6.31
CA ARG A 37 3.70 37.48 -6.34
C ARG A 37 4.31 36.34 -5.53
N ILE A 38 3.69 35.96 -4.41
CA ILE A 38 4.11 34.79 -3.62
C ILE A 38 3.85 33.51 -4.41
N ALA A 39 2.65 33.35 -4.98
CA ALA A 39 2.29 32.21 -5.80
C ALA A 39 3.26 32.03 -7.00
N ASP A 40 3.62 33.10 -7.69
CA ASP A 40 4.57 33.06 -8.83
C ASP A 40 5.96 32.59 -8.39
N ARG A 41 6.47 33.10 -7.26
CA ARG A 41 7.78 32.68 -6.71
C ARG A 41 7.78 31.21 -6.31
N LEU A 42 6.72 30.75 -5.66
CA LEU A 42 6.55 29.34 -5.30
C LEU A 42 6.43 28.47 -6.55
N SER A 43 5.73 28.96 -7.57
CA SER A 43 5.56 28.25 -8.85
C SER A 43 6.90 28.05 -9.56
N VAL A 44 7.74 29.08 -9.62
CA VAL A 44 9.10 28.97 -10.17
C VAL A 44 9.95 28.00 -9.36
N ARG A 45 9.89 28.09 -8.03
CA ARG A 45 10.71 27.27 -7.12
C ARG A 45 10.39 25.78 -7.23
N PHE A 46 9.10 25.42 -7.18
CA PHE A 46 8.66 24.03 -7.15
C PHE A 46 8.31 23.47 -8.54
N ARG A 47 8.32 24.31 -9.57
CA ARG A 47 7.94 23.96 -10.95
C ARG A 47 6.53 23.38 -11.05
N VAL A 48 5.60 23.91 -10.24
CA VAL A 48 4.18 23.53 -10.20
C VAL A 48 3.36 24.82 -10.08
N PRO A 49 2.25 24.99 -10.81
CA PRO A 49 1.43 26.19 -10.69
C PRO A 49 0.76 26.30 -9.31
N PHE A 50 0.86 27.49 -8.69
CA PHE A 50 0.12 27.85 -7.48
C PHE A 50 -0.99 28.84 -7.82
N GLU A 51 -2.21 28.55 -7.37
CA GLU A 51 -3.40 29.38 -7.55
C GLU A 51 -3.76 30.08 -6.24
N PRO A 52 -3.64 31.41 -6.17
CA PRO A 52 -4.13 32.17 -5.02
C PRO A 52 -5.65 32.35 -5.11
N GLN A 53 -6.38 31.84 -4.12
CA GLN A 53 -7.82 31.98 -3.99
C GLN A 53 -8.15 32.76 -2.71
N TYR A 54 -8.99 33.79 -2.82
CA TYR A 54 -9.46 34.52 -1.66
C TYR A 54 -10.69 33.84 -1.07
N GLU A 55 -10.64 33.47 0.21
CA GLU A 55 -11.73 32.85 0.95
C GLU A 55 -12.53 33.94 1.68
N PRO A 56 -13.78 34.26 1.26
CA PRO A 56 -14.53 35.38 1.81
C PRO A 56 -14.91 35.18 3.28
N VAL A 57 -15.24 33.94 3.68
CA VAL A 57 -15.72 33.61 5.03
C VAL A 57 -14.61 33.75 6.08
N GLY A 58 -13.36 33.47 5.70
CA GLY A 58 -12.19 33.57 6.58
C GLY A 58 -11.35 34.83 6.38
N HIS A 59 -11.75 35.71 5.45
CA HIS A 59 -10.99 36.90 5.04
C HIS A 59 -9.49 36.62 4.79
N ARG A 60 -9.17 35.46 4.23
CA ARG A 60 -7.79 34.98 4.07
C ARG A 60 -7.53 34.48 2.66
N TRP A 61 -6.26 34.49 2.27
CA TRP A 61 -5.81 33.90 1.03
C TRP A 61 -5.42 32.45 1.24
N THR A 62 -5.86 31.59 0.33
CA THR A 62 -5.45 30.18 0.24
C THR A 62 -4.61 30.01 -1.02
N LEU A 63 -3.40 29.49 -0.87
CA LEU A 63 -2.59 29.02 -1.99
C LEU A 63 -2.94 27.57 -2.27
N ARG A 64 -3.50 27.31 -3.46
CA ARG A 64 -3.84 25.97 -3.93
C ARG A 64 -2.88 25.50 -5.00
N TRP A 65 -2.54 24.23 -4.99
CA TRP A 65 -1.77 23.58 -6.05
C TRP A 65 -2.20 22.12 -6.17
N TYR A 66 -1.92 21.54 -7.32
CA TYR A 66 -2.25 20.15 -7.62
C TYR A 66 -0.99 19.30 -7.61
N ASP A 67 -1.07 18.15 -6.94
CA ASP A 67 0.05 17.23 -6.76
C ASP A 67 1.30 17.96 -6.25
N GLY A 68 2.51 17.66 -6.71
CA GLY A 68 3.66 18.53 -6.40
C GLY A 68 4.23 18.40 -4.97
N PRO A 69 4.83 19.46 -4.41
CA PRO A 69 5.47 19.41 -3.09
C PRO A 69 4.46 19.18 -1.96
N THR A 70 4.94 18.70 -0.82
CA THR A 70 4.12 18.53 0.39
C THR A 70 3.70 19.88 0.98
N VAL A 71 2.62 19.87 1.77
CA VAL A 71 2.15 21.07 2.48
C VAL A 71 3.25 21.65 3.37
N ASP A 72 4.01 20.80 4.07
CA ASP A 72 5.08 21.23 4.97
C ASP A 72 6.25 21.86 4.21
N ALA A 73 6.63 21.30 3.06
CA ALA A 73 7.65 21.88 2.20
C ALA A 73 7.25 23.28 1.71
N VAL A 74 5.97 23.46 1.34
CA VAL A 74 5.43 24.77 0.94
C VAL A 74 5.38 25.74 2.11
N ARG A 75 4.96 25.31 3.32
CA ARG A 75 4.96 26.15 4.52
C ARG A 75 6.37 26.63 4.86
N CYS A 76 7.35 25.73 4.87
CA CYS A 76 8.75 26.07 5.10
C CYS A 76 9.32 27.02 4.03
N ALA A 77 8.89 26.88 2.76
CA ALA A 77 9.27 27.82 1.72
C ALA A 77 8.59 29.19 1.90
N LEU A 78 7.34 29.21 2.33
CA LEU A 78 6.55 30.42 2.55
C LEU A 78 7.11 31.26 3.70
N GLU A 79 7.47 30.64 4.82
CA GLU A 79 8.11 31.27 5.97
C GLU A 79 9.42 31.98 5.58
N ARG A 80 10.19 31.39 4.67
CA ARG A 80 11.42 32.00 4.14
C ARG A 80 11.16 33.16 3.17
N LEU A 81 10.04 33.13 2.45
CA LEU A 81 9.70 34.15 1.46
C LEU A 81 9.03 35.38 2.08
N VAL A 82 8.35 35.20 3.21
CA VAL A 82 7.63 36.23 3.94
C VAL A 82 8.05 36.18 5.41
N PRO A 83 9.25 36.69 5.74
CA PRO A 83 9.64 36.91 7.13
C PRO A 83 8.62 37.85 7.82
N ASP A 84 8.56 37.84 9.15
CA ASP A 84 7.67 38.66 9.99
C ASP A 84 6.26 38.09 10.25
N GLY A 85 6.06 36.78 10.08
CA GLY A 85 4.83 36.10 10.51
C GLY A 85 3.61 36.34 9.61
N ALA A 86 3.71 37.17 8.58
CA ALA A 86 2.64 37.35 7.59
C ALA A 86 2.36 36.07 6.78
N ALA A 87 3.29 35.11 6.75
CA ALA A 87 3.06 33.75 6.25
C ALA A 87 1.93 33.02 6.99
N ALA A 88 1.71 33.28 8.29
CA ALA A 88 0.66 32.66 9.08
C ALA A 88 -0.77 33.09 8.65
N GLY A 89 -0.88 34.23 7.96
CA GLY A 89 -2.15 34.71 7.39
C GLY A 89 -2.56 34.05 6.08
N ILE A 90 -1.74 33.11 5.57
CA ILE A 90 -1.95 32.44 4.29
C ILE A 90 -2.26 30.97 4.55
N ALA A 91 -3.45 30.54 4.16
CA ALA A 91 -3.77 29.12 4.13
C ALA A 91 -3.08 28.46 2.93
N VAL A 92 -2.73 27.19 3.09
CA VAL A 92 -2.13 26.37 2.04
C VAL A 92 -2.95 25.11 1.91
N ARG A 93 -3.25 24.71 0.67
CA ARG A 93 -4.03 23.51 0.39
C ARG A 93 -3.48 22.82 -0.85
N ARG A 94 -3.10 21.56 -0.67
CA ARG A 94 -2.75 20.67 -1.77
C ARG A 94 -3.97 19.85 -2.14
N ASP A 95 -4.32 19.86 -3.41
CA ASP A 95 -5.33 18.96 -3.96
C ASP A 95 -4.62 17.87 -4.79
N LEU A 96 -5.16 16.65 -4.78
CA LEU A 96 -4.60 15.51 -5.53
C LEU A 96 -5.40 15.27 -6.80
N THR A 97 -4.70 15.04 -7.91
CA THR A 97 -5.36 14.72 -9.17
C THR A 97 -5.83 13.26 -9.19
N THR A 98 -6.79 12.98 -10.08
CA THR A 98 -7.19 11.59 -10.40
C THR A 98 -5.98 10.74 -10.75
N ARG A 99 -5.01 11.30 -11.48
CA ARG A 99 -3.77 10.60 -11.86
C ARG A 99 -2.98 10.14 -10.63
N ALA A 100 -2.73 11.03 -9.67
CA ALA A 100 -1.99 10.70 -8.46
C ALA A 100 -2.71 9.62 -7.63
N LEU A 101 -4.03 9.74 -7.47
CA LEU A 101 -4.83 8.77 -6.72
C LEU A 101 -4.87 7.40 -7.40
N VAL A 102 -5.02 7.35 -8.72
CA VAL A 102 -5.00 6.10 -9.50
C VAL A 102 -3.62 5.44 -9.46
N LEU A 103 -2.55 6.23 -9.56
CA LEU A 103 -1.18 5.71 -9.43
C LEU A 103 -0.95 5.12 -8.03
N ALA A 104 -1.41 5.79 -6.97
CA ALA A 104 -1.35 5.25 -5.62
C ALA A 104 -2.16 3.96 -5.47
N ALA A 105 -3.35 3.87 -6.07
CA ALA A 105 -4.13 2.64 -6.07
C ALA A 105 -3.38 1.46 -6.71
N ILE A 106 -2.67 1.69 -7.84
CA ILE A 106 -1.83 0.64 -8.46
C ILE A 106 -0.74 0.18 -7.49
N ARG A 107 -0.05 1.13 -6.83
CA ARG A 107 1.04 0.83 -5.89
C ARG A 107 0.55 0.07 -4.67
N GLU A 108 -0.54 0.53 -4.04
CA GLU A 108 -1.11 -0.11 -2.85
C GLU A 108 -1.68 -1.50 -3.15
N THR A 109 -2.26 -1.70 -4.34
CA THR A 109 -2.72 -3.03 -4.75
C THR A 109 -1.54 -3.98 -4.96
N ARG A 110 -0.45 -3.52 -5.56
CA ARG A 110 0.79 -4.30 -5.70
C ARG A 110 1.46 -4.60 -4.35
N ALA A 111 1.35 -3.70 -3.38
CA ALA A 111 1.82 -3.92 -2.01
C ALA A 111 0.91 -4.88 -1.21
N GLY A 112 -0.26 -5.26 -1.75
CA GLY A 112 -1.24 -6.09 -1.05
C GLY A 112 -2.04 -5.34 0.03
N ALA A 113 -1.91 -4.02 0.11
CA ALA A 113 -2.57 -3.18 1.11
C ALA A 113 -3.99 -2.77 0.70
N MET A 114 -4.30 -2.78 -0.61
CA MET A 114 -5.63 -2.44 -1.10
C MET A 114 -6.59 -3.62 -0.94
N HIS A 115 -7.50 -3.54 0.04
CA HIS A 115 -8.54 -4.54 0.24
C HIS A 115 -9.70 -4.35 -0.75
N ARG A 116 -10.19 -5.46 -1.33
CA ARG A 116 -11.31 -5.51 -2.31
C ARG A 116 -12.65 -4.96 -1.77
N SER A 117 -12.73 -4.60 -0.48
CA SER A 117 -14.00 -4.41 0.23
C SER A 117 -14.21 -3.01 0.83
N VAL A 118 -13.31 -2.05 0.61
CA VAL A 118 -13.53 -0.67 1.05
C VAL A 118 -14.22 0.08 -0.09
N GLY A 119 -15.43 0.60 0.15
CA GLY A 119 -16.11 1.43 -0.85
C GLY A 119 -15.24 2.59 -1.33
N SER A 120 -15.47 3.08 -2.55
CA SER A 120 -14.64 4.08 -3.25
C SER A 120 -14.27 5.31 -2.41
N TRP A 121 -15.16 5.74 -1.50
CA TRP A 121 -14.92 6.83 -0.56
C TRP A 121 -13.84 6.53 0.50
N GLY A 122 -13.86 5.34 1.09
CA GLY A 122 -12.86 4.95 2.09
C GLY A 122 -11.48 4.73 1.45
N GLN A 123 -11.45 4.21 0.22
CA GLN A 123 -10.22 4.08 -0.57
C GLN A 123 -9.62 5.45 -0.89
N ARG A 124 -10.44 6.41 -1.35
CA ARG A 124 -9.97 7.77 -1.62
C ARG A 124 -9.30 8.39 -0.40
N TYR A 125 -9.97 8.40 0.75
CA TYR A 125 -9.45 9.02 1.95
C TYR A 125 -8.14 8.35 2.42
N HIS A 126 -8.07 7.02 2.36
CA HIS A 126 -6.85 6.28 2.67
C HIS A 126 -5.68 6.68 1.76
N LEU A 127 -5.90 6.75 0.44
CA LEU A 127 -4.88 7.16 -0.52
C LEU A 127 -4.48 8.63 -0.34
N GLU A 128 -5.42 9.54 -0.03
CA GLU A 128 -5.11 10.94 0.28
C GLU A 128 -4.21 11.07 1.51
N GLN A 129 -4.41 10.26 2.55
CA GLN A 129 -3.53 10.22 3.72
C GLN A 129 -2.13 9.70 3.37
N LEU A 130 -2.05 8.61 2.60
CA LEU A 130 -0.79 8.03 2.18
C LEU A 130 0.05 9.03 1.36
N LEU A 131 -0.61 9.74 0.44
CA LEU A 131 0.04 10.70 -0.46
C LEU A 131 0.36 12.05 0.22
N ALA A 132 -0.13 12.31 1.42
CA ALA A 132 0.06 13.58 2.12
C ALA A 132 1.56 13.92 2.31
N GLY A 133 2.37 12.91 2.63
CA GLY A 133 3.82 13.04 2.84
C GLY A 133 4.67 12.85 1.58
N GLN A 134 4.07 12.49 0.45
CA GLN A 134 4.81 12.20 -0.78
C GLN A 134 4.95 13.44 -1.66
N GLU A 135 6.17 13.73 -2.13
CA GLU A 135 6.40 14.74 -3.16
C GLU A 135 6.08 14.17 -4.55
N HIS A 136 5.39 14.95 -5.39
CA HIS A 136 5.05 14.62 -6.78
C HIS A 136 4.40 13.23 -6.97
N PRO A 137 3.25 12.96 -6.32
CA PRO A 137 2.59 11.65 -6.28
C PRO A 137 1.97 11.24 -7.62
N ASP A 138 1.91 12.16 -8.58
CA ASP A 138 1.46 11.95 -9.95
C ASP A 138 2.54 11.35 -10.86
N ARG A 139 3.79 11.27 -10.38
CA ARG A 139 4.94 10.80 -11.15
C ARG A 139 5.15 9.30 -10.98
N PRO A 140 5.12 8.52 -12.07
CA PRO A 140 5.47 7.11 -12.03
C PRO A 140 6.99 6.93 -11.82
N ASP A 141 7.38 5.83 -11.19
CA ASP A 141 8.76 5.49 -10.87
C ASP A 141 9.52 4.97 -12.10
N GLY A 142 8.79 4.54 -13.12
CA GLY A 142 9.38 4.00 -14.35
C GLY A 142 8.37 3.87 -15.50
N PRO A 143 8.84 3.52 -16.70
CA PRO A 143 8.02 3.50 -17.90
C PRO A 143 6.93 2.43 -17.86
N ARG A 144 7.15 1.34 -17.12
CA ARG A 144 6.15 0.28 -16.93
C ARG A 144 4.96 0.76 -16.11
N GLU A 145 5.23 1.41 -14.99
CA GLU A 145 4.19 1.97 -14.13
C GLU A 145 3.42 3.09 -14.86
N ALA A 146 4.13 3.90 -15.65
CA ALA A 146 3.50 4.88 -16.54
C ALA A 146 2.53 4.19 -17.52
N ALA A 147 2.95 3.12 -18.19
CA ALA A 147 2.09 2.39 -19.13
C ALA A 147 0.85 1.78 -18.46
N MET A 148 1.01 1.21 -17.26
CA MET A 148 -0.11 0.69 -16.47
C MET A 148 -1.10 1.80 -16.09
N LEU A 149 -0.59 2.94 -15.63
CA LEU A 149 -1.39 4.12 -15.28
C LEU A 149 -2.18 4.64 -16.50
N GLU A 150 -1.54 4.80 -17.66
CA GLU A 150 -2.23 5.25 -18.87
C GLU A 150 -3.33 4.28 -19.30
N ARG A 151 -3.07 2.96 -19.23
CA ARG A 151 -4.08 1.94 -19.56
C ARG A 151 -5.27 1.98 -18.60
N LEU A 152 -5.02 2.15 -17.30
CA LEU A 152 -6.08 2.26 -16.30
C LEU A 152 -6.91 3.53 -16.50
N LEU A 153 -6.27 4.69 -16.71
CA LEU A 153 -6.97 5.95 -16.97
C LEU A 153 -7.79 5.87 -18.26
N ALA A 154 -7.27 5.24 -19.32
CA ALA A 154 -8.01 5.01 -20.55
C ALA A 154 -9.24 4.12 -20.33
N ALA A 155 -9.11 3.01 -19.60
CA ALA A 155 -10.24 2.12 -19.30
C ALA A 155 -11.28 2.74 -18.35
N ALA A 156 -10.84 3.64 -17.47
CA ALA A 156 -11.68 4.39 -16.54
C ALA A 156 -12.36 5.61 -17.21
N THR A 157 -11.94 5.96 -18.42
CA THR A 157 -12.60 6.99 -19.21
C THR A 157 -13.83 6.38 -19.86
N GLY A 158 -15.02 6.79 -19.43
CA GLY A 158 -16.26 6.38 -20.10
C GLY A 158 -16.39 6.98 -21.49
N GLU A 159 -17.08 6.29 -22.39
CA GLU A 159 -17.63 6.88 -23.63
C GLU A 159 -18.77 7.85 -23.28
N SER A 160 -18.45 8.98 -22.65
CA SER A 160 -19.46 9.99 -22.34
C SER A 160 -19.87 10.72 -23.61
N VAL A 161 -21.04 10.36 -24.15
CA VAL A 161 -21.69 10.93 -25.35
C VAL A 161 -22.07 12.41 -25.19
N ARG A 162 -22.03 12.97 -23.97
CA ARG A 162 -22.44 14.36 -23.68
C ARG A 162 -21.57 15.00 -22.61
N GLY A 163 -20.41 15.54 -23.00
CA GLY A 163 -19.58 16.34 -22.11
C GLY A 163 -18.33 16.90 -22.80
N PRO A 164 -17.71 17.96 -22.25
CA PRO A 164 -16.48 18.51 -22.77
C PRO A 164 -15.31 17.56 -22.47
N GLY A 165 -15.08 16.64 -23.40
CA GLY A 165 -13.92 15.75 -23.43
C GLY A 165 -13.99 14.52 -22.52
N PRO A 166 -13.25 13.46 -22.87
CA PRO A 166 -13.09 12.27 -22.04
C PRO A 166 -12.33 12.63 -20.75
N VAL A 167 -13.02 12.61 -19.60
CA VAL A 167 -12.40 12.75 -18.27
C VAL A 167 -12.41 11.38 -17.58
N PRO A 168 -11.26 10.89 -17.08
CA PRO A 168 -11.22 9.63 -16.34
C PRO A 168 -12.09 9.69 -15.08
N ASP A 169 -12.95 8.68 -14.87
CA ASP A 169 -13.74 8.55 -13.66
C ASP A 169 -12.93 7.82 -12.59
N LEU A 170 -12.62 8.53 -11.50
CA LEU A 170 -11.86 8.00 -10.37
C LEU A 170 -12.55 6.79 -9.71
N SER A 171 -13.88 6.83 -9.58
CA SER A 171 -14.63 5.73 -8.94
C SER A 171 -14.53 4.48 -9.79
N ARG A 172 -14.70 4.63 -11.11
CA ARG A 172 -14.53 3.53 -12.06
C ARG A 172 -13.10 2.98 -12.07
N ALA A 173 -12.08 3.84 -11.98
CA ALA A 173 -10.70 3.39 -11.90
C ALA A 173 -10.47 2.53 -10.65
N PHE A 174 -11.01 2.94 -9.50
CA PHE A 174 -10.94 2.16 -8.26
C PHE A 174 -11.71 0.83 -8.35
N ASP A 175 -12.90 0.83 -8.95
CA ASP A 175 -13.68 -0.39 -9.15
C ASP A 175 -12.94 -1.40 -10.04
N LEU A 176 -12.30 -0.93 -11.12
CA LEU A 176 -11.49 -1.78 -12.00
C LEU A 176 -10.31 -2.41 -11.24
N VAL A 177 -9.58 -1.63 -10.43
CA VAL A 177 -8.47 -2.15 -9.63
C VAL A 177 -8.96 -3.14 -8.56
N ALA A 178 -10.04 -2.83 -7.86
CA ALA A 178 -10.57 -3.68 -6.80
C ALA A 178 -11.15 -5.01 -7.33
N ARG A 179 -11.83 -4.97 -8.48
CA ARG A 179 -12.47 -6.14 -9.09
C ARG A 179 -11.49 -7.00 -9.89
N ASP A 180 -10.73 -6.35 -10.78
CA ASP A 180 -9.94 -7.04 -11.81
C ASP A 180 -8.45 -7.14 -11.41
N GLY A 181 -8.03 -6.49 -10.32
CA GLY A 181 -6.63 -6.40 -9.91
C GLY A 181 -5.82 -5.47 -10.82
N VAL A 182 -4.51 -5.71 -10.91
CA VAL A 182 -3.60 -4.89 -11.75
C VAL A 182 -2.91 -5.68 -12.86
N ALA A 183 -3.03 -7.02 -12.90
CA ALA A 183 -2.37 -7.82 -13.93
C ALA A 183 -2.90 -7.56 -15.34
N TRP A 184 -4.21 -7.30 -15.48
CA TRP A 184 -4.83 -7.00 -16.77
C TRP A 184 -4.29 -5.71 -17.42
N LEU A 185 -3.62 -4.83 -16.64
CA LEU A 185 -2.94 -3.65 -17.16
C LEU A 185 -1.69 -4.03 -17.97
N LEU A 186 -1.22 -5.27 -17.89
CA LEU A 186 -0.09 -5.81 -18.64
C LEU A 186 -0.59 -6.70 -19.80
N PRO A 187 0.15 -6.78 -20.93
CA PRO A 187 -0.18 -7.68 -22.01
C PRO A 187 0.15 -9.14 -21.62
N GLU A 188 -0.89 -9.96 -21.42
CA GLU A 188 -0.75 -11.35 -20.96
C GLU A 188 0.08 -12.25 -21.91
N HIS A 189 0.07 -11.94 -23.21
CA HIS A 189 0.58 -12.83 -24.26
C HIS A 189 1.91 -12.35 -24.88
N ARG A 190 2.61 -11.40 -24.25
CA ARG A 190 3.81 -10.80 -24.83
C ARG A 190 5.01 -10.92 -23.90
N LEU A 191 5.91 -11.84 -24.23
CA LEU A 191 7.24 -11.91 -23.62
C LEU A 191 8.12 -10.75 -24.10
N ALA A 192 8.80 -10.08 -23.17
CA ALA A 192 9.78 -9.04 -23.45
C ALA A 192 10.99 -9.63 -24.20
N GLY A 193 11.26 -9.11 -25.40
CA GLY A 193 12.45 -9.43 -26.16
C GLY A 193 13.69 -8.65 -25.67
N PRO A 194 14.91 -9.11 -25.99
CA PRO A 194 16.16 -8.44 -25.58
C PRO A 194 16.34 -7.02 -26.15
N ALA A 195 15.60 -6.67 -27.20
CA ALA A 195 15.58 -5.32 -27.78
C ALA A 195 14.22 -4.63 -27.64
N ASP A 196 13.28 -5.23 -26.90
CA ASP A 196 11.95 -4.65 -26.76
C ASP A 196 12.01 -3.39 -25.88
N ARG A 197 11.39 -2.33 -26.38
CA ARG A 197 11.27 -1.05 -25.67
C ARG A 197 9.87 -0.86 -25.09
N ASP A 198 8.95 -1.78 -25.38
CA ASP A 198 7.64 -1.78 -24.74
C ASP A 198 7.80 -2.09 -23.25
N ALA A 199 7.72 -1.04 -22.43
CA ALA A 199 7.88 -1.15 -20.99
C ALA A 199 6.77 -1.99 -20.32
N ALA A 200 5.68 -2.27 -21.02
CA ALA A 200 4.62 -3.13 -20.51
C ALA A 200 4.87 -4.63 -20.80
N ALA A 201 5.83 -5.00 -21.65
CA ALA A 201 6.09 -6.40 -21.96
C ALA A 201 6.51 -7.19 -20.71
N LEU A 202 6.09 -8.46 -20.62
CA LEU A 202 6.33 -9.30 -19.46
C LEU A 202 7.76 -9.83 -19.46
N SER A 203 8.44 -9.75 -18.31
CA SER A 203 9.69 -10.48 -18.12
C SER A 203 9.46 -12.01 -18.21
N PRO A 204 10.51 -12.83 -18.39
CA PRO A 204 10.36 -14.28 -18.46
C PRO A 204 9.61 -14.90 -17.28
N LEU A 205 9.88 -14.45 -16.05
CA LEU A 205 9.22 -14.97 -14.86
C LEU A 205 7.75 -14.53 -14.77
N GLU A 206 7.45 -13.30 -15.17
CA GLU A 206 6.08 -12.78 -15.25
C GLU A 206 5.27 -13.50 -16.31
N TYR A 207 5.86 -13.77 -17.48
CA TYR A 207 5.20 -14.51 -18.55
C TYR A 207 4.82 -15.92 -18.08
N LEU A 208 5.77 -16.65 -17.48
CA LEU A 208 5.48 -17.98 -16.93
C LEU A 208 4.48 -17.93 -15.76
N THR A 209 4.55 -16.90 -14.92
CA THR A 209 3.57 -16.71 -13.83
C THR A 209 2.17 -16.48 -14.41
N ALA A 210 2.02 -15.56 -15.36
CA ALA A 210 0.74 -15.28 -16.01
C ALA A 210 0.14 -16.53 -16.66
N ARG A 211 0.98 -17.38 -17.26
CA ARG A 211 0.54 -18.59 -17.96
C ARG A 211 0.24 -19.76 -17.02
N TYR A 212 1.09 -20.01 -16.03
CA TYR A 212 1.06 -21.27 -15.25
C TYR A 212 0.61 -21.11 -13.79
N ALA A 213 0.43 -19.89 -13.28
CA ALA A 213 -0.12 -19.72 -11.95
C ALA A 213 -1.55 -20.26 -11.87
N THR A 214 -1.85 -21.02 -10.82
CA THR A 214 -3.18 -21.58 -10.55
C THR A 214 -3.62 -21.28 -9.12
N GLY A 215 -4.92 -21.39 -8.85
CA GLY A 215 -5.50 -21.19 -7.51
C GLY A 215 -5.06 -19.87 -6.87
N VAL A 216 -4.53 -19.95 -5.64
CA VAL A 216 -4.09 -18.80 -4.85
C VAL A 216 -2.98 -18.00 -5.56
N HIS A 217 -2.06 -18.67 -6.26
CA HIS A 217 -0.99 -17.97 -6.99
C HIS A 217 -1.53 -17.18 -8.18
N ARG A 218 -2.57 -17.70 -8.86
CA ARG A 218 -3.23 -16.96 -9.93
C ARG A 218 -3.88 -15.70 -9.40
N THR A 219 -4.63 -15.82 -8.31
CA THR A 219 -5.25 -14.65 -7.67
C THR A 219 -4.21 -13.64 -7.20
N ALA A 220 -3.10 -14.09 -6.61
CA ALA A 220 -2.02 -13.21 -6.17
C ALA A 220 -1.29 -12.50 -7.33
N TRP A 221 -1.12 -13.19 -8.46
CA TRP A 221 -0.63 -12.58 -9.70
C TRP A 221 -1.61 -11.52 -10.21
N GLU A 222 -2.89 -11.88 -10.36
CA GLU A 222 -3.94 -11.00 -10.87
C GLU A 222 -4.10 -9.72 -10.03
N THR A 223 -4.08 -9.86 -8.71
CA THR A 223 -4.24 -8.72 -7.80
C THR A 223 -2.97 -7.90 -7.67
N ALA A 224 -1.83 -8.52 -7.35
CA ALA A 224 -0.67 -7.81 -6.85
C ALA A 224 0.60 -8.02 -7.70
N LEU A 225 0.50 -8.71 -8.83
CA LEU A 225 1.64 -9.16 -9.64
C LEU A 225 2.62 -10.03 -8.85
N ALA A 226 2.12 -10.81 -7.88
CA ALA A 226 2.94 -11.75 -7.12
C ALA A 226 3.45 -12.87 -8.04
N LEU A 227 4.78 -13.01 -8.12
CA LEU A 227 5.43 -13.98 -9.00
C LEU A 227 5.47 -15.37 -8.38
N LEU A 228 5.40 -16.39 -9.24
CA LEU A 228 5.79 -17.74 -8.82
C LEU A 228 7.28 -17.77 -8.47
N PRO A 229 7.71 -18.64 -7.54
CA PRO A 229 9.12 -18.95 -7.37
C PRO A 229 9.72 -19.47 -8.69
N VAL A 230 10.96 -19.08 -9.01
CA VAL A 230 11.63 -19.42 -10.28
C VAL A 230 11.59 -20.93 -10.56
N ARG A 231 11.93 -21.75 -9.55
CA ARG A 231 11.87 -23.21 -9.65
C ARG A 231 10.47 -23.71 -10.02
N THR A 232 9.43 -23.19 -9.35
CA THR A 232 8.03 -23.56 -9.61
C THR A 232 7.60 -23.20 -11.03
N ALA A 233 7.92 -22.00 -11.49
CA ALA A 233 7.58 -21.54 -12.83
C ALA A 233 8.25 -22.38 -13.93
N VAL A 234 9.54 -22.70 -13.78
CA VAL A 234 10.29 -23.52 -14.74
C VAL A 234 9.80 -24.97 -14.74
N VAL A 235 9.51 -25.55 -13.56
CA VAL A 235 8.96 -26.91 -13.46
C VAL A 235 7.58 -26.99 -14.11
N ALA A 236 6.71 -26.00 -13.88
CA ALA A 236 5.39 -25.96 -14.52
C ALA A 236 5.51 -25.90 -16.05
N ALA A 237 6.42 -25.07 -16.58
CA ALA A 237 6.68 -25.01 -18.03
C ALA A 237 7.27 -26.31 -18.59
N HIS A 238 8.09 -27.02 -17.82
CA HIS A 238 8.63 -28.33 -18.21
C HIS A 238 7.58 -29.44 -18.22
N GLN A 239 6.62 -29.38 -17.28
CA GLN A 239 5.54 -30.36 -17.16
C GLN A 239 4.39 -30.13 -18.15
N ASP A 240 4.33 -28.96 -18.79
CA ASP A 240 3.40 -28.70 -19.88
C ASP A 240 3.72 -29.63 -21.07
N PRO A 241 2.79 -30.50 -21.50
CA PRO A 241 3.03 -31.39 -22.63
C PRO A 241 3.12 -30.66 -23.97
N GLN A 242 2.63 -29.41 -24.05
CA GLN A 242 2.63 -28.59 -25.26
C GLN A 242 2.95 -27.12 -24.92
N PRO A 243 4.18 -26.83 -24.45
CA PRO A 243 4.55 -25.46 -24.11
C PRO A 243 4.59 -24.64 -25.40
N ASP A 244 4.01 -23.44 -25.35
CA ASP A 244 4.13 -22.52 -26.47
C ASP A 244 5.60 -22.05 -26.64
N PRO A 245 6.00 -21.56 -27.83
CA PRO A 245 7.38 -21.14 -28.07
C PRO A 245 7.88 -19.98 -27.19
N GLU A 246 7.00 -19.12 -26.68
CA GLU A 246 7.37 -18.04 -25.77
C GLU A 246 7.61 -18.58 -24.35
N ALA A 247 6.76 -19.49 -23.88
CA ALA A 247 6.92 -20.19 -22.61
C ALA A 247 8.22 -20.99 -22.58
N ALA A 248 8.53 -21.72 -23.65
CA ALA A 248 9.80 -22.42 -23.78
C ALA A 248 11.01 -21.45 -23.74
N ARG A 249 10.95 -20.33 -24.46
CA ARG A 249 12.00 -19.29 -24.42
C ARG A 249 12.13 -18.66 -23.04
N ALA A 250 11.03 -18.35 -22.38
CA ALA A 250 11.01 -17.78 -21.04
C ALA A 250 11.65 -18.74 -20.02
N ALA A 251 11.28 -20.03 -20.06
CA ALA A 251 11.87 -21.06 -19.21
C ALA A 251 13.38 -21.21 -19.44
N LEU A 252 13.82 -21.25 -20.70
CA LEU A 252 15.24 -21.32 -21.05
C LEU A 252 16.03 -20.11 -20.56
N ALA A 253 15.44 -18.90 -20.66
CA ALA A 253 16.06 -17.66 -20.18
C ALA A 253 16.25 -17.64 -18.65
N LEU A 254 15.43 -18.39 -17.90
CA LEU A 254 15.51 -18.48 -16.44
C LEU A 254 16.47 -19.56 -15.93
N LEU A 255 16.93 -20.49 -16.79
CA LEU A 255 17.83 -21.58 -16.37
C LEU A 255 19.14 -21.12 -15.72
N PRO A 256 19.82 -20.06 -16.18
CA PRO A 256 21.03 -19.56 -15.51
C PRO A 256 20.75 -19.10 -14.07
N ALA A 257 19.66 -18.37 -13.85
CA ALA A 257 19.26 -17.92 -12.52
C ALA A 257 18.87 -19.11 -11.62
N LEU A 258 18.13 -20.09 -12.14
CA LEU A 258 17.78 -21.30 -11.41
C LEU A 258 19.01 -22.11 -11.01
N ARG A 259 20.00 -22.25 -11.91
CA ARG A 259 21.27 -22.94 -11.60
C ARG A 259 22.05 -22.22 -10.50
N ALA A 260 22.13 -20.90 -10.55
CA ALA A 260 22.80 -20.10 -9.53
C ALA A 260 22.12 -20.27 -8.16
N GLN A 261 20.78 -20.22 -8.12
CA GLN A 261 20.01 -20.44 -6.89
C GLN A 261 20.28 -21.83 -6.28
N LEU A 262 20.17 -22.89 -7.08
CA LEU A 262 20.40 -24.26 -6.61
C LEU A 262 21.85 -24.47 -6.13
N SER A 263 22.83 -23.86 -6.79
CA SER A 263 24.23 -23.95 -6.37
C SER A 263 24.44 -23.28 -5.01
N ALA A 264 23.91 -22.07 -4.82
CA ALA A 264 23.99 -21.36 -3.55
C ALA A 264 23.28 -22.11 -2.41
N GLU A 265 22.14 -22.76 -2.69
CA GLU A 265 21.44 -23.61 -1.70
C GLU A 265 22.29 -24.82 -1.29
N ILE A 266 22.95 -25.49 -2.25
CA ILE A 266 23.84 -26.63 -1.97
C ILE A 266 25.04 -26.19 -1.13
N ASP A 267 25.67 -25.06 -1.46
CA ASP A 267 26.81 -24.51 -0.73
C ASP A 267 26.42 -24.18 0.73
N ALA A 268 25.28 -23.52 0.94
CA ALA A 268 24.78 -23.19 2.27
C ALA A 268 24.47 -24.44 3.12
N ILE A 269 23.90 -25.48 2.50
CA ILE A 269 23.68 -26.78 3.17
C ILE A 269 25.03 -27.42 3.52
N GLY A 270 26.00 -27.39 2.62
CA GLY A 270 27.35 -27.91 2.84
C GLY A 270 28.05 -27.22 4.02
N GLU A 271 27.99 -25.90 4.09
CA GLU A 271 28.54 -25.10 5.21
C GLU A 271 27.86 -25.45 6.54
N HIS A 272 26.53 -25.56 6.55
CA HIS A 272 25.78 -25.92 7.75
C HIS A 272 26.14 -27.33 8.25
N LEU A 273 26.21 -28.31 7.34
CA LEU A 273 26.58 -29.68 7.69
C LEU A 273 28.05 -29.79 8.14
N ALA A 274 28.96 -29.03 7.53
CA ALA A 274 30.36 -28.97 7.96
C ALA A 274 30.50 -28.34 9.37
N ALA A 275 29.73 -27.29 9.66
CA ALA A 275 29.67 -26.69 10.99
C ALA A 275 29.12 -27.67 12.04
N ALA A 276 28.04 -28.40 11.71
CA ALA A 276 27.48 -29.41 12.59
C ALA A 276 28.45 -30.59 12.84
N ALA A 277 29.22 -31.00 11.83
CA ALA A 277 30.21 -32.08 11.94
C ALA A 277 31.45 -31.70 12.77
N THR A 278 31.76 -30.40 12.88
CA THR A 278 32.91 -29.87 13.64
C THR A 278 32.53 -29.32 15.00
N ALA A 279 31.24 -29.24 15.32
CA ALA A 279 30.76 -28.82 16.63
C ALA A 279 31.25 -29.80 17.71
N PRO A 280 31.94 -29.34 18.76
CA PRO A 280 32.37 -30.21 19.84
C PRO A 280 31.14 -30.83 20.49
N ALA A 281 31.14 -32.16 20.66
CA ALA A 281 30.13 -32.84 21.46
C ALA A 281 30.13 -32.17 22.83
N VAL A 282 29.01 -31.54 23.19
CA VAL A 282 28.78 -31.09 24.56
C VAL A 282 28.72 -32.37 25.39
N VAL A 283 29.87 -32.77 25.92
CA VAL A 283 29.96 -33.82 26.93
C VAL A 283 29.26 -33.23 28.14
N ASP A 284 28.01 -33.64 28.31
CA ASP A 284 27.19 -33.35 29.48
C ASP A 284 27.91 -33.98 30.69
N THR A 285 28.82 -33.21 31.25
CA THR A 285 29.63 -33.59 32.41
C THR A 285 28.89 -33.10 33.63
N ASP A 286 27.68 -33.61 33.84
CA ASP A 286 26.99 -33.51 35.13
C ASP A 286 26.49 -34.89 35.56
N ALA A 287 27.47 -35.78 35.77
CA ALA A 287 27.31 -36.94 36.62
C ALA A 287 27.65 -36.53 38.05
N ALA A 288 26.67 -35.98 38.78
CA ALA A 288 26.67 -36.01 40.23
C ALA A 288 25.90 -37.26 40.70
N PRO A 289 26.49 -38.13 41.54
CA PRO A 289 25.82 -39.32 42.05
C PRO A 289 24.81 -38.91 43.14
N GLY A 290 23.64 -39.55 43.13
CA GLY A 290 22.60 -39.37 44.15
C GLY A 290 23.06 -39.76 45.56
N PRO A 291 22.18 -39.55 46.56
CA PRO A 291 21.57 -40.76 47.12
C PRO A 291 20.09 -40.63 47.53
N ASP A 292 19.44 -41.79 47.46
CA ASP A 292 18.41 -42.38 48.32
C ASP A 292 17.05 -41.67 48.47
N ILE A 293 15.99 -42.24 47.87
CA ILE A 293 14.96 -43.11 48.49
C ILE A 293 14.03 -42.34 49.45
N ASP A 294 12.77 -42.16 49.03
CA ASP A 294 11.64 -42.69 49.80
C ASP A 294 10.38 -42.83 48.92
N THR A 295 9.77 -44.00 49.10
CA THR A 295 8.53 -44.51 48.50
C THR A 295 7.28 -43.96 49.18
N ASP A 296 6.12 -44.26 48.57
CA ASP A 296 4.72 -44.02 48.99
C ASP A 296 4.17 -42.67 48.47
N THR A 297 2.98 -42.58 47.87
CA THR A 297 1.73 -43.34 48.07
C THR A 297 0.84 -43.22 46.82
N ASP A 298 0.02 -44.24 46.59
CA ASP A 298 -1.19 -44.29 45.78
C ASP A 298 -1.97 -42.97 45.65
N THR A 299 -2.48 -42.67 44.45
CA THR A 299 -3.94 -42.60 44.24
C THR A 299 -4.31 -42.54 42.76
N ASP A 300 -5.13 -43.52 42.38
CA ASP A 300 -6.16 -43.51 41.34
C ASP A 300 -6.61 -42.12 40.87
N THR A 301 -6.67 -41.92 39.54
CA THR A 301 -7.85 -41.34 38.86
C THR A 301 -7.82 -41.74 37.37
N GLU A 302 -8.73 -42.66 37.03
CA GLU A 302 -9.13 -43.08 35.69
C GLU A 302 -9.94 -41.97 34.95
N PRO A 303 -10.42 -42.15 33.70
CA PRO A 303 -10.33 -41.14 32.66
C PRO A 303 -11.70 -40.55 32.30
N ASP A 304 -11.82 -39.23 32.22
CA ASP A 304 -13.03 -38.64 31.63
C ASP A 304 -12.83 -38.37 30.13
N ALA A 305 -13.43 -39.28 29.37
CA ALA A 305 -13.85 -39.08 28.01
C ALA A 305 -14.89 -37.94 27.95
N ASN A 306 -14.70 -36.99 27.03
CA ASN A 306 -15.83 -36.26 26.48
C ASN A 306 -15.70 -36.14 24.95
N PRO A 307 -16.33 -37.04 24.20
CA PRO A 307 -16.60 -36.90 22.79
C PRO A 307 -18.08 -36.55 22.60
N ASP A 308 -18.39 -35.28 22.30
CA ASP A 308 -19.55 -34.90 21.48
C ASP A 308 -19.60 -33.38 21.35
N THR A 309 -19.59 -32.86 20.13
CA THR A 309 -20.81 -32.28 19.54
C THR A 309 -20.56 -31.91 18.06
N ALA A 310 -21.30 -32.59 17.19
CA ALA A 310 -21.81 -32.17 15.87
C ALA A 310 -20.84 -31.93 14.71
N VAL A 311 -20.68 -33.01 13.96
CA VAL A 311 -20.80 -33.04 12.50
C VAL A 311 -22.08 -32.29 12.06
N ASP A 312 -21.95 -31.37 11.10
CA ASP A 312 -23.03 -31.12 10.15
C ASP A 312 -22.43 -31.17 8.74
N THR A 313 -22.73 -32.27 8.06
CA THR A 313 -22.47 -32.50 6.63
C THR A 313 -23.82 -32.41 5.93
N ILE A 314 -23.84 -31.72 4.77
CA ILE A 314 -24.67 -31.94 3.56
C ILE A 314 -25.28 -30.62 3.07
N ALA A 315 -24.73 -30.11 1.96
CA ALA A 315 -25.54 -29.65 0.83
C ALA A 315 -24.71 -29.74 -0.46
N THR A 316 -24.65 -30.95 -0.99
CA THR A 316 -24.34 -31.24 -2.39
C THR A 316 -25.43 -30.59 -3.26
N ALA A 317 -25.08 -29.56 -4.03
CA ALA A 317 -25.93 -29.11 -5.14
C ALA A 317 -25.32 -29.60 -6.44
N SER A 318 -25.82 -30.74 -6.91
CA SER A 318 -25.75 -31.16 -8.30
C SER A 318 -26.41 -30.10 -9.18
N PHE A 319 -25.69 -29.52 -10.13
CA PHE A 319 -26.31 -28.81 -11.26
C PHE A 319 -26.17 -29.69 -12.50
N THR A 320 -27.28 -30.32 -12.84
CA THR A 320 -27.50 -31.10 -14.05
C THR A 320 -27.42 -30.18 -15.27
N ALA A 321 -26.69 -30.64 -16.29
CA ALA A 321 -26.78 -30.11 -17.64
C ALA A 321 -28.21 -30.24 -18.17
N THR A 322 -28.76 -29.16 -18.71
CA THR A 322 -29.86 -29.22 -19.68
C THR A 322 -29.29 -28.86 -21.03
N THR A 323 -28.98 -29.89 -21.80
CA THR A 323 -28.95 -29.85 -23.26
C THR A 323 -30.39 -29.68 -23.73
N THR A 324 -30.67 -28.63 -24.48
CA THR A 324 -31.84 -28.57 -25.37
C THR A 324 -31.35 -28.39 -26.79
N ALA A 325 -31.98 -29.17 -27.67
CA ALA A 325 -31.72 -29.39 -29.08
C ALA A 325 -31.77 -28.12 -29.95
#